data_AF-A0A2H5DYT2-F1
#
_entry.id   AF-A0A2H5DYT2-F1
#
_cell.length_a   1.000
_cell.length_b   1.000
_cell.length_c   1.000
_cell.angle_alpha   90.00
_cell.angle_beta   90.00
_cell.angle_gamma   90.00
#
_symmetry.space_group_name_H-M   'P 1'
#
loop_
_entity.id
_entity.type
_entity.pdbx_description
1 polymer ?
#
loop_
_entity_poly.entity_id
_entity_poly.type
_entity_poly.pdbx_seq_one_letter_code
_entity_poly.pdbx_strand_id
1 'polypeptide(L)'
;MADLAAALSAYLHLIARLGAVPGVVDERRALLQRLLARLRRERRDADAYHAAVDGFLNDCAADERVLAITCAREFYCFWLDDMQKVVEATARAGFSIHNPAMQVLETLDALLALMRSQRFARFPPSLGLYLGKLFEDGTAEEEIRRRESLLKALLFLLNPHPVSNTSYRMAVDALLLHLPGHDDKQQLRLLVREYFPYWQAFPFAHHRLAGRAGDGEPPADDGA
;
A
#
# COMPACT_ATOMS: atom_id res chain seq x y z
N MET A 1 -10.24 -10.49 29.43
CA MET A 1 -9.21 -10.49 28.38
C MET A 1 -9.91 -10.73 27.07
N ALA A 2 -9.96 -9.76 26.16
CA ALA A 2 -10.57 -10.03 24.85
C ALA A 2 -9.76 -11.12 24.15
N ASP A 3 -10.47 -12.12 23.66
CA ASP A 3 -9.89 -13.31 23.06
C ASP A 3 -9.22 -12.93 21.73
N LEU A 4 -7.90 -13.13 21.63
CA LEU A 4 -7.14 -12.84 20.41
C LEU A 4 -7.66 -13.67 19.23
N ALA A 5 -8.17 -14.88 19.48
CA ALA A 5 -8.78 -15.70 18.45
C ALA A 5 -10.11 -15.10 17.97
N ALA A 6 -10.91 -14.53 18.88
CA ALA A 6 -12.13 -13.81 18.52
C ALA A 6 -11.82 -12.52 17.72
N ALA A 7 -10.80 -11.75 18.12
CA ALA A 7 -10.37 -10.56 17.38
C ALA A 7 -9.91 -10.90 15.95
N LEU A 8 -9.09 -11.95 15.81
CA LEU A 8 -8.67 -12.45 14.50
C LEU A 8 -9.85 -12.92 13.65
N SER A 9 -10.77 -13.68 14.24
CA SER A 9 -11.96 -14.17 13.54
C SER A 9 -12.84 -13.02 13.05
N ALA A 10 -13.03 -11.99 13.88
CA ALA A 10 -13.80 -10.79 13.51
C ALA A 10 -13.18 -10.04 12.32
N TYR A 11 -11.86 -9.85 12.32
CA TYR A 11 -11.14 -9.25 11.19
C TYR A 11 -11.28 -10.08 9.91
N LEU A 12 -11.05 -11.39 9.98
CA LEU A 12 -11.14 -12.28 8.82
C LEU A 12 -12.57 -12.35 8.27
N HIS A 13 -13.59 -12.38 9.13
CA HIS A 13 -14.98 -12.32 8.70
C HIS A 13 -15.32 -10.97 8.06
N LEU A 14 -14.78 -9.85 8.56
CA LEU A 14 -15.01 -8.55 7.96
C LEU A 14 -14.48 -8.50 6.52
N ILE A 15 -13.21 -8.87 6.30
CA ILE A 15 -12.62 -8.81 4.95
C ILE A 15 -13.31 -9.78 3.98
N ALA A 16 -13.75 -10.97 4.47
CA ALA A 16 -14.52 -11.91 3.66
C ALA A 16 -15.87 -11.32 3.26
N ARG A 17 -16.58 -10.65 4.19
CA ARG A 17 -17.85 -9.97 3.90
C ARG A 17 -17.68 -8.80 2.93
N LEU A 18 -16.51 -8.15 2.93
CA LEU A 18 -16.16 -7.09 1.99
C LEU A 18 -15.75 -7.62 0.60
N GLY A 19 -15.63 -8.95 0.42
CA GLY A 19 -15.36 -9.57 -0.88
C GLY A 19 -13.94 -10.11 -1.05
N ALA A 20 -13.16 -10.25 0.02
CA ALA A 20 -11.88 -10.95 -0.05
C ALA A 20 -12.09 -12.43 -0.42
N VAL A 21 -11.35 -12.92 -1.42
CA VAL A 21 -11.41 -14.33 -1.82
C VAL A 21 -10.79 -15.24 -0.75
N PRO A 22 -11.18 -16.52 -0.66
CA PRO A 22 -10.71 -17.42 0.40
C PRO A 22 -9.18 -17.47 0.56
N GLY A 23 -8.43 -17.53 -0.55
CA GLY A 23 -6.97 -17.52 -0.50
C GLY A 23 -6.36 -16.28 0.16
N VAL A 24 -6.98 -15.10 -0.02
CA VAL A 24 -6.56 -13.87 0.67
C VAL A 24 -6.81 -13.99 2.17
N VAL A 25 -7.96 -14.53 2.57
CA VAL A 25 -8.32 -14.72 3.98
C VAL A 25 -7.36 -15.70 4.66
N ASP A 26 -7.02 -16.79 3.99
CA ASP A 26 -6.13 -17.83 4.52
C ASP A 26 -4.68 -17.34 4.66
N GLU A 27 -4.17 -16.63 3.66
CA GLU A 27 -2.83 -16.04 3.72
C GLU A 27 -2.71 -15.03 4.88
N ARG A 28 -3.72 -14.15 5.03
CA ARG A 28 -3.76 -13.18 6.13
C ARG A 28 -3.91 -13.85 7.49
N ARG A 29 -4.66 -14.95 7.58
CA ARG A 29 -4.78 -15.76 8.79
C ARG A 29 -3.41 -16.29 9.21
N ALA A 30 -2.65 -16.87 8.29
CA ALA A 30 -1.32 -17.42 8.58
C ALA A 30 -0.35 -16.35 9.08
N LEU A 31 -0.32 -15.18 8.43
CA LEU A 31 0.49 -14.03 8.85
C LEU A 31 0.10 -13.52 10.24
N LEU A 32 -1.20 -13.28 10.46
CA LEU A 32 -1.66 -12.75 11.73
C LEU A 32 -1.48 -13.74 12.87
N GLN A 33 -1.59 -15.05 12.65
CA GLN A 33 -1.29 -16.04 13.68
C GLN A 33 0.15 -15.93 14.21
N ARG A 34 1.13 -15.63 13.34
CA ARG A 34 2.52 -15.34 13.75
C ARG A 34 2.60 -14.08 14.61
N LEU A 35 1.91 -13.01 14.23
CA LEU A 35 1.84 -11.77 15.02
C LEU A 35 1.14 -11.99 16.39
N LEU A 36 0.04 -12.74 16.41
CA LEU A 36 -0.72 -13.06 17.64
C LEU A 36 0.13 -13.82 18.66
N ALA A 37 1.05 -14.68 18.21
CA ALA A 37 1.97 -15.38 19.11
C ALA A 37 2.86 -14.40 19.90
N ARG A 38 3.25 -13.28 19.28
CA ARG A 38 4.02 -12.19 19.91
C ARG A 38 3.14 -11.33 20.82
N LEU A 39 1.89 -11.06 20.43
CA LEU A 39 0.96 -10.21 21.17
C LEU A 39 0.31 -10.88 22.41
N ARG A 40 0.47 -12.20 22.60
CA ARG A 40 -0.27 -12.98 23.61
C ARG A 40 -0.13 -12.47 25.05
N ARG A 41 0.99 -11.84 25.38
CA ARG A 41 1.31 -11.36 26.74
C ARG A 41 1.58 -9.86 26.79
N GLU A 42 1.37 -9.18 25.68
CA GLU A 42 1.64 -7.76 25.57
C GLU A 42 0.51 -6.93 26.17
N ARG A 43 0.87 -5.76 26.69
CA ARG A 43 -0.11 -4.77 27.10
C ARG A 43 -0.88 -4.28 25.88
N ARG A 44 -2.17 -3.98 26.04
CA ARG A 44 -3.01 -3.45 24.96
C ARG A 44 -2.83 -1.94 24.79
N ASP A 45 -1.65 -1.55 24.32
CA ASP A 45 -1.31 -0.17 24.01
C ASP A 45 -0.52 -0.07 22.69
N ALA A 46 -0.39 1.15 22.18
CA ALA A 46 0.23 1.41 20.88
C ALA A 46 1.72 1.01 20.86
N ASP A 47 2.44 1.25 21.95
CA ASP A 47 3.88 1.03 22.03
C ASP A 47 4.20 -0.47 22.01
N ALA A 48 3.47 -1.25 22.82
CA ALA A 48 3.60 -2.71 22.83
C ALA A 48 3.21 -3.33 21.49
N TYR A 49 2.18 -2.79 20.82
CA TYR A 49 1.81 -3.23 19.48
C TYR A 49 2.91 -2.97 18.45
N HIS A 50 3.44 -1.74 18.42
CA HIS A 50 4.51 -1.37 17.48
C HIS A 50 5.76 -2.24 17.70
N ALA A 51 6.18 -2.44 18.96
CA ALA A 51 7.31 -3.31 19.26
C ALA A 51 7.09 -4.76 18.80
N ALA A 52 5.89 -5.31 19.01
CA ALA A 52 5.55 -6.66 18.55
C ALA A 52 5.50 -6.77 17.02
N VAL A 53 4.97 -5.75 16.34
CA VAL A 53 4.93 -5.66 14.89
C VAL A 53 6.34 -5.55 14.32
N ASP A 54 7.22 -4.72 14.87
CA ASP A 54 8.60 -4.58 14.40
C ASP A 54 9.34 -5.93 14.48
N GLY A 55 9.20 -6.64 15.61
CA GLY A 55 9.75 -7.99 15.76
C GLY A 55 9.15 -9.00 14.77
N PHE A 56 7.85 -8.92 14.49
CA PHE A 56 7.18 -9.76 13.50
C PHE A 56 7.68 -9.48 12.07
N LEU A 57 7.85 -8.22 11.69
CA LEU A 57 8.30 -7.81 10.36
C LEU A 57 9.76 -8.16 10.08
N ASN A 58 10.60 -8.20 11.13
CA ASN A 58 11.99 -8.64 11.02
C ASN A 58 12.11 -10.14 10.70
N ASP A 59 11.17 -10.96 11.17
CA ASP A 59 11.11 -12.39 10.83
C ASP A 59 10.48 -12.63 9.44
N CYS A 60 9.89 -11.60 8.85
CA CYS A 60 9.23 -11.73 7.56
C CYS A 60 10.23 -11.74 6.41
N ALA A 61 10.01 -12.65 5.45
CA ALA A 61 10.68 -12.60 4.16
C ALA A 61 10.36 -11.27 3.44
N ALA A 62 11.24 -10.84 2.54
CA ALA A 62 11.16 -9.51 1.92
C ALA A 62 9.88 -9.33 1.08
N ASP A 63 9.46 -10.38 0.39
CA ASP A 63 8.27 -10.43 -0.47
C ASP A 63 6.94 -10.45 0.32
N GLU A 64 6.91 -11.04 1.51
CA GLU A 64 5.72 -11.02 2.38
C GLU A 64 5.60 -9.74 3.23
N ARG A 65 6.67 -8.95 3.36
CA ARG A 65 6.76 -7.86 4.35
C ARG A 65 5.70 -6.78 4.16
N VAL A 66 5.38 -6.42 2.92
CA VAL A 66 4.35 -5.39 2.64
C VAL A 66 2.95 -5.88 3.02
N LEU A 67 2.66 -7.15 2.74
CA LEU A 67 1.40 -7.77 3.16
C LEU A 67 1.34 -7.86 4.69
N ALA A 68 2.45 -8.24 5.34
CA ALA A 68 2.56 -8.30 6.79
C ALA A 68 2.30 -6.94 7.45
N ILE A 69 2.87 -5.84 6.92
CA ILE A 69 2.59 -4.46 7.38
C ILE A 69 1.11 -4.13 7.23
N THR A 70 0.53 -4.47 6.08
CA THR A 70 -0.89 -4.19 5.79
C THR A 70 -1.80 -4.91 6.78
N CYS A 71 -1.55 -6.21 7.01
CA CYS A 71 -2.27 -7.02 7.97
C CYS A 71 -2.14 -6.48 9.40
N ALA A 72 -0.92 -6.19 9.84
CA ALA A 72 -0.67 -5.65 11.18
C ALA A 72 -1.39 -4.31 11.39
N ARG A 73 -1.34 -3.41 10.41
CA ARG A 73 -2.01 -2.11 10.53
C ARG A 73 -3.52 -2.23 10.58
N GLU A 74 -4.11 -3.07 9.73
CA GLU A 74 -5.56 -3.28 9.68
C GLU A 74 -6.08 -4.02 10.92
N PHE A 75 -5.29 -4.97 11.43
CA PHE A 75 -5.65 -5.75 12.62
C PHE A 75 -5.60 -4.94 13.93
N TYR A 76 -4.85 -3.83 13.96
CA TYR A 76 -4.61 -3.05 15.18
C TYR A 76 -5.89 -2.65 15.93
N CYS A 77 -6.93 -2.19 15.23
CA CYS A 77 -8.18 -1.77 15.87
C CYS A 77 -8.96 -2.94 16.48
N PHE A 78 -8.85 -4.15 15.92
CA PHE A 78 -9.42 -5.36 16.50
C PHE A 78 -8.65 -5.81 17.73
N TRP A 79 -7.32 -5.72 17.68
CA TRP A 79 -6.48 -6.06 18.82
C TRP A 79 -6.68 -5.09 20.00
N LEU A 80 -6.90 -3.81 19.72
CA LEU A 80 -7.28 -2.84 20.75
C LEU A 80 -8.70 -3.03 21.29
N ASP A 81 -9.55 -3.83 20.62
CA ASP A 81 -11.00 -3.93 20.89
C ASP A 81 -11.72 -2.57 20.75
N ASP A 82 -11.29 -1.77 19.77
CA ASP A 82 -11.80 -0.42 19.53
C ASP A 82 -12.72 -0.40 18.30
N MET A 83 -14.02 -0.66 18.54
CA MET A 83 -15.03 -0.68 17.49
C MET A 83 -15.21 0.67 16.79
N GLN A 84 -14.97 1.79 17.48
CA GLN A 84 -15.03 3.11 16.83
C GLN A 84 -13.95 3.20 15.75
N LYS A 85 -12.72 2.78 16.06
CA LYS A 85 -11.65 2.72 15.06
C LYS A 85 -11.94 1.76 13.91
N VAL A 86 -12.62 0.63 14.16
CA VAL A 86 -13.03 -0.29 13.08
C VAL A 86 -14.02 0.39 12.11
N VAL A 87 -15.00 1.11 12.64
CA VAL A 87 -15.98 1.86 11.84
C VAL A 87 -15.30 2.99 11.06
N GLU A 88 -14.44 3.77 11.70
CA GLU A 88 -13.67 4.84 11.03
C GLU A 88 -12.77 4.30 9.92
N ALA A 89 -12.09 3.16 10.16
CA ALA A 89 -11.24 2.52 9.16
C ALA A 89 -12.06 2.06 7.94
N THR A 90 -13.24 1.51 8.18
CA THR A 90 -14.18 1.10 7.13
C THR A 90 -14.65 2.30 6.30
N ALA A 91 -14.89 3.46 6.93
CA ALA A 91 -15.41 4.65 6.27
C ALA A 91 -14.38 5.44 5.44
N ARG A 92 -13.10 5.49 5.86
CA ARG A 92 -12.08 6.35 5.22
C ARG A 92 -11.31 5.69 4.10
N ALA A 93 -10.75 4.51 4.37
CA ALA A 93 -9.78 3.87 3.49
C ALA A 93 -10.20 2.45 3.09
N GLY A 94 -11.17 1.87 3.81
CA GLY A 94 -11.56 0.49 3.66
C GLY A 94 -10.50 -0.48 4.19
N PHE A 95 -10.91 -1.72 4.35
CA PHE A 95 -10.00 -2.85 4.51
C PHE A 95 -9.63 -3.38 3.14
N SER A 96 -8.37 -3.77 2.99
CA SER A 96 -7.90 -4.37 1.75
C SER A 96 -8.49 -5.77 1.57
N ILE A 97 -9.03 -6.04 0.38
CA ILE A 97 -9.63 -7.33 0.00
C ILE A 97 -8.76 -8.13 -0.99
N HIS A 98 -7.59 -7.59 -1.32
CA HIS A 98 -6.60 -8.17 -2.22
C HIS A 98 -5.22 -8.12 -1.58
N ASN A 99 -4.33 -9.01 -2.03
CA ASN A 99 -2.92 -9.04 -1.64
C ASN A 99 -2.06 -8.76 -2.88
N PRO A 100 -2.01 -7.50 -3.38
CA PRO A 100 -1.17 -7.17 -4.51
C PRO A 100 0.31 -7.38 -4.14
N ALA A 101 1.03 -8.10 -5.01
CA ALA A 101 2.47 -8.26 -4.88
C ALA A 101 3.15 -6.91 -5.13
N MET A 102 3.84 -6.40 -4.12
CA MET A 102 4.60 -5.16 -4.21
C MET A 102 6.06 -5.46 -4.44
N GLN A 103 6.72 -4.68 -5.29
CA GLN A 103 8.14 -4.83 -5.53
C GLN A 103 8.92 -4.26 -4.35
N VAL A 104 9.64 -5.13 -3.63
CA VAL A 104 10.51 -4.77 -2.52
C VAL A 104 11.94 -5.09 -2.91
N LEU A 105 12.80 -4.07 -2.92
CA LEU A 105 14.24 -4.16 -3.12
C LEU A 105 14.93 -3.60 -1.89
N GLU A 106 16.23 -3.86 -1.75
CA GLU A 106 16.97 -3.47 -0.53
C GLU A 106 17.07 -1.95 -0.35
N THR A 107 17.16 -1.18 -1.43
CA THR A 107 17.39 0.27 -1.37
C THR A 107 16.51 1.06 -2.34
N LEU A 108 16.36 2.36 -2.07
CA LEU A 108 15.67 3.28 -2.97
C LEU A 108 16.43 3.42 -4.31
N ASP A 109 17.76 3.43 -4.27
CA ASP A 109 18.57 3.52 -5.48
C ASP A 109 18.39 2.32 -6.40
N ALA A 110 18.26 1.12 -5.84
CA ALA A 110 17.95 -0.09 -6.60
C ALA A 110 16.58 0.01 -7.27
N LEU A 111 15.57 0.54 -6.56
CA LEU A 111 14.24 0.77 -7.11
C LEU A 111 14.24 1.79 -8.24
N LEU A 112 14.95 2.91 -8.06
CA LEU A 112 15.09 3.93 -9.10
C LEU A 112 15.89 3.40 -10.31
N ALA A 113 16.91 2.57 -10.08
CA ALA A 113 17.66 1.93 -11.16
C ALA A 113 16.79 0.96 -11.96
N LEU A 114 15.95 0.17 -11.28
CA LEU A 114 14.99 -0.72 -11.92
C LEU A 114 13.92 0.04 -12.72
N MET A 115 13.39 1.15 -12.17
CA MET A 115 12.49 2.03 -12.90
C MET A 115 13.12 2.55 -14.20
N ARG A 116 14.40 2.96 -14.13
CA ARG A 116 15.17 3.40 -15.31
C ARG A 116 15.42 2.28 -16.31
N SER A 117 15.78 1.07 -15.85
CA SER A 117 16.05 -0.06 -16.74
C SER A 117 14.79 -0.52 -17.48
N GLN A 118 13.62 -0.44 -16.84
CA GLN A 118 12.32 -0.69 -17.46
C GLN A 118 11.84 0.47 -18.36
N ARG A 119 12.62 1.55 -18.48
CA ARG A 119 12.28 2.77 -19.23
C ARG A 119 10.93 3.36 -18.80
N PHE A 120 10.60 3.23 -17.52
CA PHE A 120 9.37 3.78 -16.97
C PHE A 120 9.47 5.31 -16.90
N ALA A 121 8.75 5.99 -17.78
CA ALA A 121 8.79 7.46 -17.90
C ALA A 121 7.39 8.10 -17.94
N ARG A 122 6.32 7.30 -17.87
CA ARG A 122 4.95 7.79 -17.96
C ARG A 122 4.39 8.04 -16.56
N PHE A 123 4.38 9.30 -16.16
CA PHE A 123 3.80 9.74 -14.88
C PHE A 123 2.45 10.45 -15.11
N PRO A 124 1.51 10.37 -14.15
CA PRO A 124 0.28 11.14 -14.22
C PRO A 124 0.55 12.65 -14.11
N PRO A 125 -0.25 13.50 -14.79
CA PRO A 125 -0.19 14.95 -14.65
C PRO A 125 -0.26 15.49 -13.22
N SER A 126 -0.83 14.74 -12.27
CA SER A 126 -0.82 15.08 -10.84
C SER A 126 0.58 15.33 -10.29
N LEU A 127 1.60 14.59 -10.77
CA LEU A 127 2.98 14.80 -10.38
C LEU A 127 3.47 16.19 -10.82
N GLY A 128 3.25 16.54 -12.10
CA GLY A 128 3.68 17.83 -12.64
C GLY A 128 3.00 19.00 -11.96
N LEU A 129 1.70 18.90 -11.67
CA LEU A 129 0.95 19.94 -10.95
C LEU A 129 1.43 20.12 -9.52
N TYR A 130 1.72 19.02 -8.82
CA TYR A 130 2.28 19.07 -7.48
C TYR A 130 3.66 19.75 -7.47
N LEU A 131 4.56 19.36 -8.37
CA LEU A 131 5.90 19.96 -8.46
C LEU A 131 5.85 21.42 -8.90
N GLY A 132 4.96 21.77 -9.83
CA GLY A 132 4.72 23.15 -10.24
C GLY A 132 4.25 24.02 -9.07
N LYS A 133 3.34 23.50 -8.25
CA LYS A 133 2.93 24.20 -7.02
C LYS A 133 4.09 24.40 -6.06
N LEU A 134 4.93 23.39 -5.82
CA LEU A 134 6.09 23.54 -4.93
C LEU A 134 7.05 24.65 -5.41
N PHE A 135 7.23 24.75 -6.73
CA PHE A 135 8.02 25.80 -7.36
C PHE A 135 7.39 27.18 -7.16
N GLU A 136 6.07 27.31 -7.40
CA GLU A 136 5.32 28.56 -7.16
C GLU A 136 5.35 28.99 -5.68
N ASP A 137 5.30 28.03 -4.76
CA ASP A 137 5.39 28.26 -3.32
C ASP A 137 6.84 28.58 -2.84
N GLY A 138 7.81 28.65 -3.76
CA GLY A 138 9.20 29.05 -3.48
C GLY A 138 10.08 27.95 -2.86
N THR A 139 9.69 26.68 -3.02
CA THR A 139 10.49 25.54 -2.53
C THR A 139 11.83 25.46 -3.27
N ALA A 140 12.92 25.21 -2.53
CA ALA A 140 14.25 25.06 -3.11
C ALA A 140 14.31 23.93 -4.15
N GLU A 141 15.05 24.14 -5.23
CA GLU A 141 15.08 23.21 -6.37
C GLU A 141 15.59 21.82 -5.98
N GLU A 142 16.60 21.74 -5.13
CA GLU A 142 17.14 20.48 -4.60
C GLU A 142 16.07 19.66 -3.86
N GLU A 143 15.21 20.34 -3.08
CA GLU A 143 14.11 19.69 -2.36
C GLU A 143 13.01 19.24 -3.31
N ILE A 144 12.69 20.03 -4.35
CA ILE A 144 11.76 19.62 -5.41
C ILE A 144 12.27 18.36 -6.12
N ARG A 145 13.56 18.31 -6.51
CA ARG A 145 14.17 17.13 -7.16
C ARG A 145 14.15 15.90 -6.26
N ARG A 146 14.39 16.07 -4.95
CA ARG A 146 14.31 14.98 -3.97
C ARG A 146 12.89 14.43 -3.86
N ARG A 147 11.90 15.32 -3.70
CA ARG A 147 10.47 14.94 -3.64
C ARG A 147 10.00 14.28 -4.93
N GLU A 148 10.38 14.82 -6.08
CA GLU A 148 10.09 14.22 -7.38
C GLU A 148 10.62 12.77 -7.47
N SER A 149 11.85 12.54 -7.04
CA SER A 149 12.46 11.20 -7.08
C SER A 149 11.68 10.18 -6.23
N LEU A 150 11.27 10.57 -5.02
CA LEU A 150 10.45 9.73 -4.13
C LEU A 150 9.06 9.47 -4.70
N LEU A 151 8.40 10.50 -5.25
CA LEU A 151 7.07 10.35 -5.85
C LEU A 151 7.10 9.53 -7.14
N LYS A 152 8.16 9.63 -7.95
CA LYS A 152 8.36 8.76 -9.12
C LYS A 152 8.51 7.30 -8.71
N ALA A 153 9.27 7.02 -7.66
CA ALA A 153 9.38 5.66 -7.11
C ALA A 153 8.01 5.13 -6.61
N LEU A 154 7.25 5.96 -5.89
CA LEU A 154 5.89 5.62 -5.45
C LEU A 154 4.97 5.29 -6.64
N LEU A 155 4.99 6.14 -7.67
CA LEU A 155 4.14 5.98 -8.86
C LEU A 155 4.54 4.77 -9.71
N PHE A 156 5.83 4.44 -9.74
CA PHE A 156 6.33 3.21 -10.35
C PHE A 156 5.79 1.96 -9.62
N LEU A 157 5.84 1.95 -8.29
CA LEU A 157 5.26 0.88 -7.47
C LEU A 157 3.73 0.76 -7.66
N LEU A 158 3.04 1.86 -7.93
CA LEU A 158 1.59 1.87 -8.15
C LEU A 158 1.15 1.40 -9.54
N ASN A 159 2.00 1.53 -10.55
CA ASN A 159 1.65 1.31 -11.95
C ASN A 159 0.98 -0.04 -12.28
N PRO A 160 1.38 -1.18 -11.70
CA PRO A 160 0.73 -2.47 -12.00
C PRO A 160 -0.60 -2.68 -11.25
N HIS A 161 -1.00 -1.76 -10.37
CA HIS A 161 -2.12 -1.95 -9.44
C HIS A 161 -3.34 -1.07 -9.76
N PRO A 162 -4.56 -1.52 -9.41
CA PRO A 162 -5.75 -0.70 -9.53
C PRO A 162 -5.64 0.60 -8.74
N VAL A 163 -6.22 1.68 -9.25
CA VAL A 163 -6.30 2.97 -8.55
C VAL A 163 -7.23 2.83 -7.35
N SER A 164 -6.67 2.71 -6.15
CA SER A 164 -7.42 2.61 -4.90
C SER A 164 -6.61 3.14 -3.72
N ASN A 165 -7.29 3.55 -2.64
CA ASN A 165 -6.65 3.97 -1.39
C ASN A 165 -5.78 2.86 -0.79
N THR A 166 -6.21 1.60 -0.95
CA THR A 166 -5.46 0.42 -0.54
C THR A 166 -4.15 0.30 -1.31
N SER A 167 -4.19 0.34 -2.64
CA SER A 167 -2.99 0.26 -3.48
C SER A 167 -2.02 1.37 -3.13
N TYR A 168 -2.53 2.60 -2.94
CA TYR A 168 -1.72 3.75 -2.50
C TYR A 168 -1.01 3.47 -1.18
N ARG A 169 -1.75 3.04 -0.15
CA ARG A 169 -1.18 2.74 1.18
C ARG A 169 -0.14 1.63 1.12
N MET A 170 -0.40 0.56 0.36
CA MET A 170 0.54 -0.54 0.20
C MET A 170 1.81 -0.13 -0.55
N ALA A 171 1.70 0.71 -1.58
CA ALA A 171 2.87 1.25 -2.27
C ALA A 171 3.68 2.19 -1.38
N VAL A 172 3.03 2.97 -0.51
CA VAL A 172 3.72 3.76 0.54
C VAL A 172 4.45 2.84 1.52
N ASP A 173 3.80 1.77 2.00
CA ASP A 173 4.44 0.82 2.91
C ASP A 173 5.64 0.15 2.25
N ALA A 174 5.53 -0.25 0.99
CA ALA A 174 6.64 -0.76 0.20
C ALA A 174 7.77 0.27 0.10
N LEU A 175 7.48 1.51 -0.30
CA LEU A 175 8.49 2.57 -0.43
C LEU A 175 9.23 2.86 0.89
N LEU A 176 8.52 2.80 2.03
CA LEU A 176 9.12 2.97 3.35
C LEU A 176 10.14 1.87 3.70
N LEU A 177 10.01 0.66 3.14
CA LEU A 177 10.98 -0.42 3.34
C LEU A 177 12.32 -0.15 2.66
N HIS A 178 12.36 0.70 1.63
CA HIS A 178 13.59 1.08 0.92
C HIS A 178 14.39 2.19 1.61
N LEU A 179 13.85 2.79 2.68
CA LEU A 179 14.47 3.89 3.40
C LEU A 179 15.14 3.39 4.68
N PRO A 180 16.43 3.71 4.92
CA PRO A 180 17.16 3.22 6.09
C PRO A 180 16.83 4.02 7.36
N GLY A 181 16.66 5.35 7.24
CA GLY A 181 16.53 6.27 8.37
C GLY A 181 15.08 6.49 8.83
N HIS A 182 14.90 6.67 10.14
CA HIS A 182 13.61 7.04 10.71
C HIS A 182 13.14 8.43 10.21
N ASP A 183 14.05 9.39 10.14
CA ASP A 183 13.73 10.75 9.69
C ASP A 183 13.31 10.78 8.22
N ASP A 184 13.98 10.00 7.36
CA ASP A 184 13.58 9.83 5.95
C ASP A 184 12.17 9.23 5.83
N LYS A 185 11.87 8.21 6.65
CA LYS A 185 10.53 7.60 6.69
C LYS A 185 9.47 8.61 7.14
N GLN A 186 9.76 9.45 8.13
CA GLN A 186 8.84 10.51 8.57
C GLN A 186 8.61 11.55 7.47
N GLN A 187 9.67 12.03 6.83
CA GLN A 187 9.58 12.97 5.72
C GLN A 187 8.80 12.39 4.54
N LEU A 188 9.04 11.12 4.19
CA LEU A 188 8.25 10.44 3.16
C LEU A 188 6.77 10.39 3.54
N ARG A 189 6.42 10.05 4.79
CA ARG A 189 5.02 10.00 5.24
C ARG A 189 4.31 11.36 5.11
N LEU A 190 5.02 12.46 5.38
CA LEU A 190 4.49 13.81 5.18
C LEU A 190 4.29 14.10 3.69
N LEU A 191 5.30 13.83 2.86
CA LEU A 191 5.25 14.01 1.41
C LEU A 191 4.09 13.26 0.76
N VAL A 192 3.92 11.98 1.07
CA VAL A 192 2.85 11.17 0.45
C VAL A 192 1.46 11.63 0.91
N ARG A 193 1.32 12.11 2.16
CA ARG A 193 0.07 12.69 2.64
C ARG A 193 -0.25 14.01 1.93
N GLU A 194 0.76 14.84 1.72
CA GLU A 194 0.65 16.11 1.00
C GLU A 194 0.29 15.88 -0.48
N TYR A 195 0.88 14.86 -1.11
CA TYR A 195 0.65 14.51 -2.51
C TYR A 195 -0.66 13.74 -2.76
N PHE A 196 -1.18 13.01 -1.77
CA PHE A 196 -2.35 12.15 -1.92
C PHE A 196 -3.59 12.83 -2.55
N PRO A 197 -3.97 14.07 -2.16
CA PRO A 197 -5.08 14.78 -2.82
C PRO A 197 -4.84 15.03 -4.32
N TYR A 198 -3.60 15.33 -4.72
CA TYR A 198 -3.24 15.48 -6.14
C TYR A 198 -3.39 14.14 -6.86
N TRP A 199 -2.89 13.06 -6.28
CA TRP A 199 -3.04 11.74 -6.89
C TRP A 199 -4.51 11.34 -7.05
N GLN A 200 -5.35 11.60 -6.03
CA GLN A 200 -6.77 11.26 -6.04
C GLN A 200 -7.60 12.11 -7.02
N ALA A 201 -7.24 13.39 -7.21
CA ALA A 201 -7.93 14.31 -8.12
C ALA A 201 -7.80 13.92 -9.60
N PHE A 202 -6.91 12.97 -9.92
CA PHE A 202 -6.54 12.62 -11.27
C PHE A 202 -6.68 11.12 -11.52
N PRO A 203 -7.86 10.62 -11.91
CA PRO A 203 -8.01 9.25 -12.34
C PRO A 203 -7.40 9.07 -13.73
N PHE A 204 -6.08 8.98 -13.85
CA PHE A 204 -5.45 8.73 -15.15
C PHE A 204 -5.35 7.22 -15.46
N ALA A 205 -6.11 6.85 -16.50
CA ALA A 205 -5.70 6.01 -17.62
C ALA A 205 -5.53 4.48 -17.45
N HIS A 206 -6.16 3.82 -16.47
CA HIS A 206 -6.45 2.37 -16.60
C HIS A 206 -7.81 2.10 -17.29
N HIS A 207 -8.67 3.11 -17.42
CA HIS A 207 -9.94 3.01 -18.18
C HIS A 207 -9.78 2.95 -19.71
N ARG A 208 -8.57 2.92 -20.27
CA ARG A 208 -8.36 2.80 -21.74
C ARG A 208 -7.94 1.42 -22.23
N LEU A 209 -7.51 0.51 -21.35
CA LEU A 209 -7.16 -0.86 -21.73
C LEU A 209 -8.31 -1.84 -21.50
N ALA A 210 -9.23 -1.56 -20.56
CA ALA A 210 -10.43 -2.38 -20.36
C ALA A 210 -11.54 -2.15 -21.42
N GLY A 211 -11.51 -1.01 -22.13
CA GLY A 211 -12.52 -0.65 -23.15
C GLY A 211 -12.07 -0.83 -24.61
N ARG A 212 -10.90 -1.43 -24.87
CA ARG A 212 -10.40 -1.71 -26.25
C ARG A 212 -10.12 -3.19 -26.52
N ALA A 213 -10.29 -4.07 -25.54
CA ALA A 213 -10.19 -5.52 -25.71
C ALA A 213 -11.55 -6.18 -26.04
N GLY A 214 -12.55 -5.39 -26.44
CA GLY A 214 -13.90 -5.87 -26.79
C GLY A 214 -14.32 -5.67 -28.25
N ASP A 215 -13.55 -4.94 -29.06
CA ASP A 215 -13.87 -4.69 -30.48
C ASP A 215 -12.73 -5.19 -31.35
N GLY A 216 -12.82 -6.45 -31.77
CA GLY A 216 -11.82 -7.07 -32.63
C GLY A 216 -12.08 -8.54 -32.92
N GLU A 217 -13.34 -8.93 -33.11
CA GLU A 217 -13.67 -10.19 -33.77
C GLU A 217 -13.74 -9.91 -35.28
N PRO A 218 -12.80 -10.43 -36.09
CA PRO A 218 -12.89 -10.31 -37.54
C PRO A 218 -14.04 -11.21 -38.03
N PRO A 219 -14.82 -10.80 -39.04
CA PRO A 219 -15.81 -11.68 -39.64
C PRO A 219 -15.08 -12.88 -40.27
N ALA A 220 -15.54 -14.09 -39.94
CA ALA A 220 -15.20 -15.30 -40.65
C ALA A 220 -15.68 -15.15 -42.10
N ASP A 221 -14.72 -15.00 -43.01
CA ASP A 221 -14.90 -15.11 -44.45
C ASP A 221 -14.87 -16.60 -44.80
N ASP A 222 -16.02 -17.26 -44.74
CA ASP A 222 -16.22 -18.58 -45.33
C ASP A 222 -16.68 -18.38 -46.79
N GLY A 223 -15.69 -18.29 -47.67
CA GLY A 223 -15.88 -18.52 -49.10
C GLY A 223 -15.83 -20.02 -49.41
N ALA A 224 -16.98 -20.60 -49.73
CA ALA A 224 -17.16 -21.70 -50.68
C ALA A 224 -18.65 -21.84 -51.05
#